data_AF-A0A9D7CDX8-F1
#
_entry.id   AF-A0A9D7CDX8-F1
#
_cell.length_a   1.000
_cell.length_b   1.000
_cell.length_c   1.000
_cell.angle_alpha   90.00
_cell.angle_beta   90.00
_cell.angle_gamma   90.00
#
_symmetry.space_group_name_H-M   'P 1'
#
loop_
_entity.id
_entity.type
_entity.pdbx_description
1 polymer ?
#
loop_
_entity_poly.entity_id
_entity_poly.type
_entity_poly.pdbx_seq_one_letter_code
_entity_poly.pdbx_strand_id
1 'polypeptide(L)'
;MIASRQLHVAVAAFVLASASSARTAAAQPPTARFDTAQTRAYTIGALVEASRSAVSLVRGAPGSAALVARVERLLVRVDRPDVIRLPLDVLVRAPFRQGDAREASFARVARWQRRAVVPGLGAGDAADLDSLARLTVAELKFAMEGRQPPVSDDSVDIILTPYTALQRGELQVSIATSLEKLNRFERKYGPEAPRLNLAEVGLNYVAQWVPPFRPNADGWPSRFEIVASYVPSYLTIADEKARAVTVAELGLRSYLWQRGWGGAVGGILRPGYLSVGVAVAGDRDGAFVSPLRGKARVGGFIGWGETKVAVIGGDERRLLITRQMQLLPWVF
;
A
#
# COMPACT_ATOMS: atom_id res chain seq x y z
N MET A 1 -19.75 21.24 36.56
CA MET A 1 -18.45 20.88 37.19
C MET A 1 -18.13 19.38 37.22
N ILE A 2 -19.11 18.46 37.10
CA ILE A 2 -18.87 17.00 37.16
C ILE A 2 -18.20 16.45 35.88
N ALA A 3 -18.43 17.10 34.73
CA ALA A 3 -17.85 16.68 33.44
C ALA A 3 -16.31 16.78 33.36
N SER A 4 -15.66 17.69 34.11
CA SER A 4 -14.19 17.82 34.04
C SER A 4 -13.45 16.72 34.81
N ARG A 5 -14.02 16.24 35.92
CA ARG A 5 -13.41 15.16 36.72
C ARG A 5 -13.47 13.80 36.02
N GLN A 6 -14.57 13.50 35.32
CA GLN A 6 -14.67 12.26 34.54
C GLN A 6 -13.71 12.24 33.35
N LEU A 7 -13.43 13.40 32.75
CA LEU A 7 -12.44 13.54 31.68
C LEU A 7 -11.02 13.22 32.18
N HIS A 8 -10.64 13.67 33.37
CA HIS A 8 -9.29 13.44 33.90
C HIS A 8 -9.02 11.98 34.27
N VAL A 9 -10.02 11.26 34.79
CA VAL A 9 -9.90 9.83 35.11
C VAL A 9 -9.82 8.98 33.84
N ALA A 10 -10.60 9.31 32.81
CA ALA A 10 -10.53 8.64 31.51
C ALA A 10 -9.16 8.84 30.84
N VAL A 11 -8.58 10.05 30.93
CA VAL A 11 -7.24 10.37 30.42
C VAL A 11 -6.15 9.60 31.20
N ALA A 12 -6.25 9.50 32.53
CA ALA A 12 -5.26 8.78 33.34
C ALA A 12 -5.25 7.27 33.07
N ALA A 13 -6.43 6.65 32.94
CA ALA A 13 -6.55 5.24 32.56
C ALA A 13 -6.00 4.97 31.15
N PHE A 14 -6.19 5.92 30.23
CA PHE A 14 -5.64 5.85 28.87
C PHE A 14 -4.10 5.88 28.88
N VAL A 15 -3.48 6.74 29.68
CA VAL A 15 -2.00 6.84 29.79
C VAL A 15 -1.38 5.56 30.36
N LEU A 16 -1.96 4.98 31.40
CA LEU A 16 -1.45 3.74 32.02
C LEU A 16 -1.53 2.51 31.10
N ALA A 17 -2.61 2.40 30.31
CA ALA A 17 -2.78 1.32 29.34
C ALA A 17 -1.90 1.48 28.07
N SER A 18 -1.36 2.69 27.85
CA SER A 18 -0.41 3.01 26.77
C SER A 18 1.03 2.64 27.14
N ALA A 19 1.40 2.82 28.41
CA ALA A 19 2.77 2.58 28.89
C ALA A 19 3.16 1.09 28.93
N SER A 20 2.19 0.20 29.04
CA SER A 20 2.38 -1.25 29.18
C SER A 20 2.59 -1.99 27.85
N SER A 21 2.21 -1.39 26.71
CA SER A 21 2.37 -1.97 25.37
C SER A 21 3.69 -1.58 24.68
N ALA A 22 4.49 -0.70 25.29
CA ALA A 22 5.72 -0.17 24.70
C ALA A 22 6.95 -1.10 24.79
N ARG A 23 6.83 -2.33 25.33
CA ARG A 23 7.99 -3.22 25.61
C ARG A 23 8.38 -4.21 24.52
N THR A 24 7.73 -4.21 23.36
CA THR A 24 8.13 -5.03 22.20
C THR A 24 8.32 -4.15 20.97
N ALA A 25 9.32 -3.26 21.04
CA ALA A 25 9.78 -2.53 19.87
C ALA A 25 10.62 -3.46 18.98
N ALA A 26 9.95 -4.23 18.12
CA ALA A 26 10.62 -4.80 16.96
C ALA A 26 11.09 -3.63 16.08
N ALA A 27 12.39 -3.55 15.84
CA ALA A 27 12.98 -2.54 14.98
C ALA A 27 12.25 -2.54 13.63
N GLN A 28 11.67 -1.39 13.24
CA GLN A 28 11.11 -1.24 11.91
C GLN A 28 12.23 -1.55 10.90
N PRO A 29 12.00 -2.46 9.93
CA PRO A 29 13.01 -2.73 8.92
C PRO A 29 13.41 -1.41 8.25
N PRO A 30 14.70 -1.16 8.03
CA PRO A 30 15.16 0.05 7.37
C PRO A 30 14.45 0.15 6.04
N THR A 31 13.58 1.14 5.94
CA THR A 31 12.86 1.39 4.70
C THR A 31 13.90 1.70 3.64
N ALA A 32 13.93 0.92 2.56
CA ALA A 32 14.69 1.26 1.38
C ALA A 32 14.20 2.64 0.90
N ARG A 33 14.96 3.71 1.18
CA ARG A 33 14.77 4.96 0.46
C ARG A 33 15.13 4.64 -0.97
N PHE A 34 14.17 4.87 -1.86
CA PHE A 34 14.36 4.73 -3.29
C PHE A 34 15.49 5.65 -3.75
N ASP A 35 16.68 5.08 -3.95
CA ASP A 35 17.85 5.82 -4.37
C ASP A 35 17.95 5.84 -5.89
N THR A 36 17.28 6.82 -6.49
CA THR A 36 17.39 7.11 -7.92
C THR A 36 18.61 7.92 -8.29
N ALA A 37 19.60 8.10 -7.41
CA ALA A 37 20.77 8.91 -7.76
C ALA A 37 21.42 8.40 -9.07
N GLN A 38 21.51 7.08 -9.24
CA GLN A 38 22.05 6.47 -10.46
C GLN A 38 21.15 6.71 -11.68
N THR A 39 19.83 6.58 -11.58
CA THR A 39 18.94 6.83 -12.74
C THR A 39 18.80 8.30 -13.09
N ARG A 40 18.97 9.21 -12.13
CA ARG A 40 18.97 10.67 -12.38
C ARG A 40 20.23 11.15 -13.09
N ALA A 41 21.31 10.37 -13.07
CA ALA A 41 22.54 10.68 -13.77
C ALA A 41 22.44 10.48 -15.29
N TYR A 42 21.40 9.79 -15.77
CA TYR A 42 21.23 9.46 -17.18
C TYR A 42 19.93 10.02 -17.76
N THR A 43 19.93 10.21 -19.07
CA THR A 43 18.74 10.54 -19.86
C THR A 43 18.35 9.37 -20.75
N ILE A 44 17.17 9.46 -21.38
CA ILE A 44 16.79 8.50 -22.43
C ILE A 44 17.81 8.53 -23.59
N GLY A 45 18.38 9.70 -23.90
CA GLY A 45 19.47 9.83 -24.86
C GLY A 45 20.69 8.97 -24.53
N ALA A 46 21.02 8.78 -23.25
CA ALA A 46 22.11 7.89 -22.85
C ALA A 46 21.82 6.41 -23.20
N LEU A 47 20.55 5.96 -23.16
CA LEU A 47 20.16 4.63 -23.64
C LEU A 47 20.28 4.51 -25.16
N VAL A 48 19.87 5.57 -25.89
CA VAL A 48 19.96 5.64 -27.35
C VAL A 48 21.42 5.56 -27.80
N GLU A 49 22.31 6.34 -27.19
CA GLU A 49 23.75 6.31 -27.47
C GLU A 49 24.41 4.99 -27.09
N ALA A 50 24.03 4.40 -25.95
CA ALA A 50 24.46 3.05 -25.57
C ALA A 50 24.06 2.01 -26.64
N SER A 51 22.82 2.04 -27.11
CA SER A 51 22.35 1.13 -28.16
C SER A 51 23.03 1.37 -29.51
N ARG A 52 23.30 2.63 -29.89
CA ARG A 52 24.08 2.95 -31.09
C ARG A 52 25.49 2.38 -31.01
N SER A 53 26.13 2.54 -29.86
CA SER A 53 27.47 2.02 -29.59
C SER A 53 27.49 0.49 -29.62
N ALA A 54 26.49 -0.16 -29.02
CA ALA A 54 26.35 -1.61 -29.09
C ALA A 54 26.11 -2.10 -30.53
N VAL A 55 25.24 -1.41 -31.30
CA VAL A 55 25.00 -1.73 -32.72
C VAL A 55 26.26 -1.60 -33.55
N SER A 56 27.05 -0.53 -33.38
CA SER A 56 28.29 -0.34 -34.15
C SER A 56 29.32 -1.44 -33.85
N LEU A 57 29.34 -1.94 -32.60
CA LEU A 57 30.19 -3.05 -32.18
C LEU A 57 29.72 -4.43 -32.62
N VAL A 58 28.48 -4.62 -33.07
CA VAL A 58 28.03 -5.93 -33.60
C VAL A 58 27.78 -5.93 -35.09
N ARG A 59 27.85 -4.75 -35.73
CA ARG A 59 27.65 -4.61 -37.17
C ARG A 59 28.72 -5.40 -37.93
N GLY A 60 28.26 -6.27 -38.82
CA GLY A 60 29.13 -7.17 -39.60
C GLY A 60 29.43 -8.51 -38.92
N ALA A 61 28.98 -8.74 -37.67
CA ALA A 61 29.04 -10.06 -37.07
C ALA A 61 28.09 -11.04 -37.78
N PRO A 62 28.46 -12.33 -37.95
CA PRO A 62 27.59 -13.33 -38.54
C PRO A 62 26.24 -13.42 -37.83
N GLY A 63 25.14 -13.36 -38.59
CA GLY A 63 23.78 -13.46 -38.03
C GLY A 63 23.25 -12.20 -37.32
N SER A 64 24.03 -11.12 -37.19
CA SER A 64 23.58 -9.91 -36.45
C SER A 64 22.71 -8.94 -37.26
N ALA A 65 22.64 -9.09 -38.59
CA ALA A 65 21.95 -8.14 -39.47
C ALA A 65 20.48 -7.90 -39.11
N ALA A 66 19.74 -8.97 -38.79
CA ALA A 66 18.33 -8.87 -38.41
C ALA A 66 18.13 -8.16 -37.06
N LEU A 67 19.01 -8.42 -36.08
CA LEU A 67 19.00 -7.75 -34.78
C LEU A 67 19.32 -6.26 -34.93
N VAL A 68 20.40 -5.93 -35.66
CA VAL A 68 20.79 -4.55 -35.95
C VAL A 68 19.63 -3.77 -36.59
N ALA A 69 19.00 -4.32 -37.62
CA ALA A 69 17.86 -3.68 -38.29
C ALA A 69 16.63 -3.51 -37.38
N ARG A 70 16.40 -4.41 -36.40
CA ARG A 70 15.33 -4.23 -35.39
C ARG A 70 15.65 -3.08 -34.44
N VAL A 71 16.89 -3.02 -33.94
CA VAL A 71 17.35 -1.98 -33.00
C VAL A 71 17.36 -0.62 -33.68
N GLU A 72 17.90 -0.51 -34.90
CA GLU A 72 17.91 0.75 -35.65
C GLU A 72 16.50 1.30 -35.91
N ARG A 73 15.54 0.44 -36.25
CA ARG A 73 14.13 0.85 -36.39
C ARG A 73 13.52 1.39 -35.09
N LEU A 74 13.92 0.87 -33.93
CA LEU A 74 13.49 1.40 -32.64
C LEU A 74 14.18 2.73 -32.35
N LEU A 75 15.49 2.82 -32.59
CA LEU A 75 16.27 4.05 -32.40
C LEU A 75 15.69 5.21 -33.18
N VAL A 76 15.30 5.03 -34.45
CA VAL A 76 14.66 6.09 -35.25
C VAL A 76 13.37 6.62 -34.61
N ARG A 77 12.59 5.77 -33.93
CA ARG A 77 11.33 6.18 -33.30
C ARG A 77 11.54 6.92 -31.98
N VAL A 78 12.57 6.54 -31.22
CA VAL A 78 12.84 7.11 -29.88
C VAL A 78 13.86 8.25 -29.90
N ASP A 79 14.66 8.39 -30.96
CA ASP A 79 15.65 9.46 -31.13
C ASP A 79 15.00 10.78 -31.56
N ARG A 80 14.15 11.31 -30.68
CA ARG A 80 13.47 12.58 -30.87
C ARG A 80 13.86 13.54 -29.75
N PRO A 81 14.11 14.84 -30.02
CA PRO A 81 14.61 15.79 -29.01
C PRO A 81 13.75 15.89 -27.75
N ASP A 82 12.44 15.73 -27.89
CA ASP A 82 11.45 15.71 -26.81
C ASP A 82 11.57 14.46 -25.91
N VAL A 83 11.99 13.32 -26.47
CA VAL A 83 12.15 12.05 -25.77
C VAL A 83 13.54 11.93 -25.13
N ILE A 84 14.61 12.16 -25.90
CA ILE A 84 15.99 11.88 -25.46
C ILE A 84 16.47 12.78 -24.32
N ARG A 85 15.85 13.97 -24.16
CA ARG A 85 16.17 14.92 -23.09
C ARG A 85 15.52 14.54 -21.76
N LEU A 86 14.55 13.63 -21.76
CA LEU A 86 13.89 13.21 -20.54
C LEU A 86 14.88 12.44 -19.66
N PRO A 87 14.88 12.71 -18.35
CA PRO A 87 15.71 11.95 -17.42
C PRO A 87 15.21 10.50 -17.36
N LEU A 88 16.13 9.56 -17.18
CA LEU A 88 15.83 8.14 -17.18
C LEU A 88 14.91 7.75 -16.01
N ASP A 89 14.96 8.50 -14.90
CA ASP A 89 14.11 8.29 -13.73
C ASP A 89 12.61 8.48 -14.01
N VAL A 90 12.25 9.17 -15.10
CA VAL A 90 10.86 9.33 -15.54
C VAL A 90 10.26 7.99 -16.00
N LEU A 91 11.05 7.09 -16.59
CA LEU A 91 10.61 5.73 -16.95
C LEU A 91 10.39 4.86 -15.72
N VAL A 92 11.11 5.14 -14.64
CA VAL A 92 11.04 4.39 -13.39
C VAL A 92 9.93 4.93 -12.46
N ARG A 93 9.70 6.26 -12.47
CA ARG A 93 8.76 6.96 -11.58
C ARG A 93 7.35 7.13 -12.14
N ALA A 94 7.16 7.11 -13.46
CA ALA A 94 5.84 7.30 -14.07
C ALA A 94 4.72 6.39 -13.53
N PRO A 95 4.97 5.11 -13.18
CA PRO A 95 3.95 4.26 -12.56
C PRO A 95 3.45 4.75 -11.18
N PHE A 96 4.16 5.70 -10.54
CA PHE A 96 3.88 6.19 -9.19
C PHE A 96 3.21 7.56 -9.14
N ARG A 97 3.18 8.30 -10.24
CA ARG A 97 2.66 9.67 -10.28
C ARG A 97 1.17 9.77 -10.57
N GLN A 98 0.60 8.81 -11.29
CA GLN A 98 -0.83 8.80 -11.57
C GLN A 98 -1.53 7.75 -10.71
N GLY A 99 -2.50 8.20 -9.93
CA GLY A 99 -3.52 7.35 -9.32
C GLY A 99 -4.48 6.74 -10.35
N ASP A 100 -4.02 6.45 -11.57
CA ASP A 100 -4.82 5.82 -12.60
C ASP A 100 -4.88 4.31 -12.38
N ALA A 101 -5.90 3.96 -11.59
CA ALA A 101 -6.35 2.62 -11.26
C ALA A 101 -6.97 1.87 -12.45
N ARG A 102 -6.33 1.87 -13.62
CA ARG A 102 -6.73 1.02 -14.74
C ARG A 102 -5.56 0.13 -15.17
N GLU A 103 -5.59 -1.06 -14.56
CA GLU A 103 -4.91 -2.28 -14.96
C GLU A 103 -3.38 -2.36 -14.79
N ALA A 104 -2.91 -2.93 -13.69
CA ALA A 104 -1.64 -3.65 -13.65
C ALA A 104 -1.64 -4.76 -12.58
N SER A 105 -2.10 -5.96 -12.94
CA SER A 105 -2.01 -7.16 -12.08
C SER A 105 -0.55 -7.52 -11.75
N PHE A 106 -0.33 -8.32 -10.70
CA PHE A 106 1.00 -8.83 -10.30
C PHE A 106 1.79 -9.46 -11.47
N ALA A 107 1.07 -10.09 -12.41
CA ALA A 107 1.64 -10.64 -13.64
C ALA A 107 2.16 -9.58 -14.62
N ARG A 108 1.66 -8.34 -14.56
CA ARG A 108 2.10 -7.18 -15.37
C ARG A 108 3.27 -6.43 -14.71
N VAL A 109 3.48 -6.58 -13.40
CA VAL A 109 4.72 -6.17 -12.73
C VAL A 109 5.85 -7.14 -13.10
N ALA A 110 5.56 -8.45 -13.18
CA ALA A 110 6.49 -9.46 -13.69
C ALA A 110 6.69 -9.39 -15.22
N ARG A 111 5.67 -8.97 -15.98
CA ARG A 111 5.71 -8.69 -17.42
C ARG A 111 5.54 -7.20 -17.63
N TRP A 112 6.58 -6.46 -17.29
CA TRP A 112 6.62 -5.00 -17.29
C TRP A 112 6.12 -4.43 -18.63
N GLN A 113 4.82 -4.11 -18.70
CA GLN A 113 4.24 -3.37 -19.82
C GLN A 113 4.19 -1.92 -19.39
N ARG A 114 5.16 -1.12 -19.87
CA ARG A 114 5.24 0.34 -19.67
C ARG A 114 4.09 1.07 -20.40
N ARG A 115 2.84 0.76 -20.06
CA ARG A 115 1.64 1.43 -20.62
C ARG A 115 1.17 2.62 -19.78
N ALA A 116 1.77 2.84 -18.60
CA ALA A 116 1.48 4.03 -17.79
C ALA A 116 1.92 5.28 -18.56
N VAL A 117 1.02 6.27 -18.63
CA VAL A 117 1.25 7.54 -19.33
C VAL A 117 2.36 8.28 -18.59
N VAL A 118 3.56 8.20 -19.15
CA VAL A 118 4.69 9.01 -18.71
C VAL A 118 4.42 10.44 -19.17
N PRO A 119 4.42 11.46 -18.29
CA PRO A 119 4.24 12.85 -18.73
C PRO A 119 5.32 13.23 -19.75
N GLY A 120 4.90 13.58 -20.97
CA GLY A 120 5.80 13.90 -22.08
C GLY A 120 6.25 12.70 -22.93
N LEU A 121 5.74 11.49 -22.69
CA LEU A 121 6.00 10.30 -23.51
C LEU A 121 4.68 9.66 -23.95
N GLY A 122 4.56 9.30 -25.24
CA GLY A 122 3.43 8.52 -25.72
C GLY A 122 3.49 7.08 -25.23
N ALA A 123 2.34 6.39 -25.18
CA ALA A 123 2.29 4.96 -24.85
C ALA A 123 3.10 4.08 -25.84
N GLY A 124 3.21 4.52 -27.11
CA GLY A 124 4.06 3.88 -28.11
C GLY A 124 5.55 4.00 -27.79
N ASP A 125 5.98 5.17 -27.34
CA ASP A 125 7.39 5.44 -26.99
C ASP A 125 7.87 4.59 -25.82
N ALA A 126 7.00 4.41 -24.82
CA ALA A 126 7.32 3.61 -23.65
C ALA A 126 7.49 2.13 -24.02
N ALA A 127 6.68 1.61 -24.96
CA ALA A 127 6.80 0.26 -25.47
C ALA A 127 8.05 0.07 -26.35
N ASP A 128 8.42 1.08 -27.14
CA ASP A 128 9.62 1.07 -27.96
C ASP A 128 10.89 1.11 -27.09
N LEU A 129 10.94 1.95 -26.06
CA LEU A 129 12.06 2.00 -25.12
C LEU A 129 12.22 0.72 -24.30
N ASP A 130 11.12 0.05 -23.97
CA ASP A 130 11.15 -1.24 -23.30
C ASP A 130 11.69 -2.34 -24.23
N SER A 131 11.26 -2.31 -25.49
CA SER A 131 11.77 -3.22 -26.52
C SER A 131 13.26 -2.97 -26.79
N LEU A 132 13.68 -1.71 -26.83
CA LEU A 132 15.08 -1.31 -27.01
C LEU A 132 15.96 -1.82 -25.84
N ALA A 133 15.48 -1.67 -24.61
CA ALA A 133 16.18 -2.18 -23.43
C ALA A 133 16.33 -3.70 -23.45
N ARG A 134 15.25 -4.43 -23.77
CA ARG A 134 15.28 -5.89 -23.88
C ARG A 134 16.26 -6.36 -24.96
N LEU A 135 16.20 -5.78 -26.16
CA LEU A 135 17.11 -6.14 -27.25
C LEU A 135 18.57 -5.80 -26.92
N THR A 136 18.82 -4.66 -26.28
CA THR A 136 20.19 -4.24 -25.98
C THR A 136 20.84 -5.10 -24.90
N VAL A 137 20.12 -5.40 -23.82
CA VAL A 137 20.68 -6.20 -22.72
C VAL A 137 20.70 -7.69 -23.03
N ALA A 138 19.69 -8.24 -23.69
CA ALA A 138 19.58 -9.69 -23.92
C ALA A 138 20.25 -10.15 -25.23
N GLU A 139 20.08 -9.40 -26.32
CA GLU A 139 20.52 -9.84 -27.65
C GLU A 139 21.86 -9.16 -28.06
N LEU A 140 22.00 -7.84 -27.89
CA LEU A 140 23.23 -7.14 -28.28
C LEU A 140 24.41 -7.45 -27.35
N LYS A 141 24.20 -7.57 -26.04
CA LYS A 141 25.24 -7.99 -25.10
C LYS A 141 25.87 -9.31 -25.53
N PHE A 142 25.03 -10.33 -25.74
CA PHE A 142 25.48 -11.65 -26.18
C PHE A 142 26.22 -11.59 -27.53
N ALA A 143 25.76 -10.76 -28.47
CA ALA A 143 26.42 -10.58 -29.75
C ALA A 143 27.79 -9.85 -29.64
N MET A 144 27.97 -8.94 -28.67
CA MET A 144 29.26 -8.29 -28.39
C MET A 144 30.26 -9.28 -27.78
N GLU A 145 29.80 -10.10 -26.84
CA GLU A 145 30.61 -11.14 -26.18
C GLU A 145 31.02 -12.26 -27.16
N GLY A 146 30.15 -12.62 -28.11
CA GLY A 146 30.40 -13.64 -29.13
C GLY A 146 31.20 -13.17 -30.36
N ARG A 147 31.66 -11.91 -30.40
CA ARG A 147 32.44 -11.38 -31.53
C ARG A 147 33.85 -12.00 -31.58
N GLN A 148 34.46 -12.03 -32.77
CA GLN A 148 35.87 -12.37 -32.93
C GLN A 148 36.63 -11.19 -33.59
N PRO A 149 37.59 -10.54 -32.88
CA PRO A 149 37.87 -10.71 -31.44
C PRO A 149 36.69 -10.24 -30.57
N PRO A 150 36.53 -10.77 -29.34
CA PRO A 150 35.46 -10.37 -28.44
C PRO A 150 35.68 -8.92 -27.98
N VAL A 151 34.58 -8.22 -27.74
CA VAL A 151 34.63 -6.91 -27.07
C VAL A 151 35.05 -7.14 -25.61
N SER A 152 35.94 -6.30 -25.07
CA SER A 152 36.35 -6.43 -23.67
C SER A 152 35.17 -6.21 -22.72
N ASP A 153 35.14 -6.95 -21.62
CA ASP A 153 34.08 -6.86 -20.60
C ASP A 153 33.92 -5.42 -20.08
N ASP A 154 35.03 -4.71 -19.86
CA ASP A 154 35.01 -3.29 -19.45
C ASP A 154 34.28 -2.39 -20.45
N SER A 155 34.46 -2.63 -21.76
CA SER A 155 33.78 -1.85 -22.80
C SER A 155 32.29 -2.18 -22.85
N VAL A 156 31.93 -3.46 -22.69
CA VAL A 156 30.53 -3.90 -22.61
C VAL A 156 29.85 -3.27 -21.40
N ASP A 157 30.49 -3.26 -20.23
CA ASP A 157 29.95 -2.70 -19.00
C ASP A 157 29.78 -1.18 -19.09
N ILE A 158 30.76 -0.46 -19.66
CA ILE A 158 30.66 0.99 -19.89
C ILE A 158 29.46 1.31 -20.80
N ILE A 159 29.32 0.58 -21.92
CA ILE A 159 28.22 0.80 -22.87
C ILE A 159 26.87 0.48 -22.22
N LEU A 160 26.78 -0.59 -21.43
CA LEU A 160 25.53 -1.02 -20.81
C LEU A 160 25.23 -0.29 -19.49
N THR A 161 26.09 0.60 -19.01
CA THR A 161 25.90 1.31 -17.74
C THR A 161 24.54 2.00 -17.63
N PRO A 162 24.03 2.75 -18.63
CA PRO A 162 22.69 3.35 -18.58
C PRO A 162 21.56 2.32 -18.44
N TYR A 163 21.71 1.15 -19.06
CA TYR A 163 20.74 0.05 -18.96
C TYR A 163 20.79 -0.61 -17.57
N THR A 164 21.99 -0.81 -17.01
CA THR A 164 22.15 -1.31 -15.64
C THR A 164 21.56 -0.34 -14.63
N ALA A 165 21.73 0.98 -14.82
CA ALA A 165 21.12 2.00 -13.99
C ALA A 165 19.58 1.94 -14.06
N LEU A 166 19.02 1.80 -15.27
CA LEU A 166 17.58 1.61 -15.48
C LEU A 166 17.06 0.38 -14.71
N GLN A 167 17.65 -0.79 -14.95
CA GLN A 167 17.25 -2.06 -14.32
C GLN A 167 17.34 -2.03 -12.79
N ARG A 168 18.39 -1.41 -12.23
CA ARG A 168 18.50 -1.22 -10.77
C ARG A 168 17.39 -0.33 -10.24
N GLY A 169 17.11 0.78 -10.92
CA GLY A 169 16.01 1.67 -10.55
C GLY A 169 14.65 0.97 -10.54
N GLU A 170 14.38 0.16 -11.56
CA GLU A 170 13.17 -0.67 -11.65
C GLU A 170 13.05 -1.67 -10.52
N LEU A 171 14.14 -2.40 -10.25
CA LEU A 171 14.17 -3.41 -9.20
C LEU A 171 13.88 -2.77 -7.84
N GLN A 172 14.52 -1.64 -7.53
CA GLN A 172 14.28 -0.91 -6.29
C GLN A 172 12.82 -0.45 -6.18
N VAL A 173 12.24 0.03 -7.27
CA VAL A 173 10.82 0.38 -7.35
C VAL A 173 9.91 -0.82 -7.06
N SER A 174 10.21 -1.97 -7.69
CA SER A 174 9.41 -3.18 -7.57
C SER A 174 9.45 -3.71 -6.14
N ILE A 175 10.64 -3.71 -5.52
CA ILE A 175 10.85 -4.05 -4.11
C ILE A 175 10.04 -3.10 -3.22
N ALA A 176 10.20 -1.78 -3.40
CA ALA A 176 9.49 -0.80 -2.57
C ALA A 176 7.96 -0.92 -2.68
N THR A 177 7.45 -1.18 -3.89
CA THR A 177 6.01 -1.39 -4.14
C THR A 177 5.53 -2.66 -3.48
N SER A 178 6.28 -3.75 -3.61
CA SER A 178 5.95 -5.04 -3.02
C SER A 178 5.95 -4.98 -1.49
N LEU A 179 6.93 -4.29 -0.90
CA LEU A 179 6.99 -4.06 0.55
C LEU A 179 5.83 -3.20 1.05
N GLU A 180 5.49 -2.12 0.35
CA GLU A 180 4.34 -1.29 0.72
C GLU A 180 3.01 -2.05 0.58
N LYS A 181 2.88 -2.88 -0.46
CA LYS A 181 1.72 -3.76 -0.63
C LYS A 181 1.62 -4.77 0.51
N LEU A 182 2.73 -5.45 0.84
CA LEU A 182 2.82 -6.37 1.96
C LEU A 182 2.43 -5.69 3.28
N ASN A 183 3.00 -4.51 3.57
CA ASN A 183 2.67 -3.72 4.75
C ASN A 183 1.17 -3.41 4.86
N ARG A 184 0.48 -3.16 3.74
CA ARG A 184 -0.98 -2.94 3.76
C ARG A 184 -1.77 -4.22 3.98
N PHE A 185 -1.32 -5.35 3.44
CA PHE A 185 -1.89 -6.66 3.75
C PHE A 185 -1.70 -7.00 5.23
N GLU A 186 -0.50 -6.80 5.79
CA GLU A 186 -0.22 -7.02 7.22
C GLU A 186 -1.10 -6.14 8.11
N ARG A 187 -1.33 -4.88 7.76
CA ARG A 187 -2.24 -4.00 8.54
C ARG A 187 -3.71 -4.44 8.46
N LYS A 188 -4.14 -5.04 7.36
CA LYS A 188 -5.54 -5.42 7.13
C LYS A 188 -5.88 -6.84 7.56
N TYR A 189 -4.94 -7.77 7.41
CA TYR A 189 -5.13 -9.21 7.60
C TYR A 189 -4.03 -9.86 8.45
N GLY A 190 -3.07 -9.09 8.97
CA GLY A 190 -2.01 -9.60 9.82
C GLY A 190 -2.45 -9.79 11.28
N PRO A 191 -1.51 -10.20 12.16
CA PRO A 191 -1.82 -10.55 13.55
C PRO A 191 -2.37 -9.40 14.39
N GLU A 192 -2.01 -8.16 14.02
CA GLU A 192 -2.44 -6.92 14.66
C GLU A 192 -3.62 -6.27 13.94
N ALA A 193 -4.16 -6.91 12.90
CA ALA A 193 -5.34 -6.42 12.23
C ALA A 193 -6.55 -6.50 13.18
N PRO A 194 -7.54 -5.60 13.02
CA PRO A 194 -8.79 -5.73 13.74
C PRO A 194 -9.43 -7.08 13.39
N ARG A 195 -9.53 -7.94 14.40
CA ARG A 195 -10.17 -9.24 14.25
C ARG A 195 -11.63 -9.07 13.82
N LEU A 196 -12.05 -9.89 12.88
CA LEU A 196 -13.38 -9.87 12.31
C LEU A 196 -14.19 -11.05 12.84
N ASN A 197 -15.42 -10.80 13.22
CA ASN A 197 -16.36 -11.89 13.50
C ASN A 197 -16.93 -12.47 12.19
N LEU A 198 -17.58 -13.63 12.26
CA LEU A 198 -18.12 -14.33 11.08
C LEU A 198 -19.10 -13.47 10.25
N ALA A 199 -19.92 -12.65 10.90
CA ALA A 199 -20.86 -11.77 10.19
C ALA A 199 -20.10 -10.65 9.45
N GLU A 200 -19.07 -10.06 10.07
CA GLU A 200 -18.20 -9.10 9.39
C GLU A 200 -17.48 -9.72 8.19
N VAL A 201 -16.99 -10.96 8.31
CA VAL A 201 -16.36 -11.68 7.17
C VAL A 201 -17.36 -11.83 6.03
N GLY A 202 -18.58 -12.29 6.31
CA GLY A 202 -19.63 -12.46 5.29
C GLY A 202 -20.02 -11.14 4.63
N LEU A 203 -20.27 -10.09 5.43
CA LEU A 203 -20.60 -8.76 4.91
C LEU A 203 -19.48 -8.16 4.07
N ASN A 204 -18.23 -8.28 4.52
CA ASN A 204 -17.09 -7.77 3.78
C ASN A 204 -16.82 -8.57 2.50
N TYR A 205 -17.04 -9.88 2.50
CA TYR A 205 -16.98 -10.70 1.29
C TYR A 205 -17.99 -10.20 0.24
N VAL A 206 -19.24 -9.96 0.65
CA VAL A 206 -20.27 -9.42 -0.23
C VAL A 206 -19.93 -7.99 -0.67
N ALA A 207 -19.40 -7.16 0.24
CA ALA A 207 -19.06 -5.78 -0.06
C ALA A 207 -18.00 -5.67 -1.18
N GLN A 208 -17.16 -6.68 -1.40
CA GLN A 208 -16.15 -6.68 -2.46
C GLN A 208 -16.71 -6.50 -3.88
N TRP A 209 -18.01 -6.70 -4.10
CA TRP A 209 -18.64 -6.35 -5.38
C TRP A 209 -18.78 -4.85 -5.62
N VAL A 210 -18.65 -4.03 -4.58
CA VAL A 210 -18.76 -2.56 -4.65
C VAL A 210 -17.34 -1.96 -4.69
N PRO A 211 -17.04 -1.02 -5.61
CA PRO A 211 -15.68 -0.52 -5.85
C PRO A 211 -14.84 -0.08 -4.62
N PRO A 212 -15.37 0.62 -3.59
CA PRO A 212 -14.55 1.05 -2.46
C PRO A 212 -14.11 -0.10 -1.53
N PHE A 213 -14.80 -1.24 -1.55
CA PHE A 213 -14.50 -2.43 -0.74
C PHE A 213 -13.80 -3.53 -1.55
N ARG A 214 -13.79 -3.40 -2.88
CA ARG A 214 -13.08 -4.30 -3.79
C ARG A 214 -11.56 -4.09 -3.72
N PRO A 215 -10.75 -5.16 -3.76
CA PRO A 215 -9.32 -5.02 -4.07
C PRO A 215 -9.12 -4.22 -5.37
N ASN A 216 -8.10 -3.37 -5.42
CA ASN A 216 -7.85 -2.62 -6.66
C ASN A 216 -7.33 -3.55 -7.78
N ALA A 217 -7.25 -3.05 -9.01
CA ALA A 217 -6.80 -3.82 -10.18
C ALA A 217 -5.39 -4.41 -10.02
N ASP A 218 -4.55 -3.79 -9.18
CA ASP A 218 -3.17 -4.23 -8.94
C ASP A 218 -3.08 -5.18 -7.73
N GLY A 219 -4.23 -5.62 -7.22
CA GLY A 219 -4.39 -6.59 -6.15
C GLY A 219 -4.02 -6.05 -4.77
N TRP A 220 -4.07 -4.74 -4.55
CA TRP A 220 -3.94 -4.13 -3.23
C TRP A 220 -5.21 -4.37 -2.42
N PRO A 221 -5.10 -4.47 -1.09
CA PRO A 221 -6.27 -4.55 -0.23
C PRO A 221 -7.15 -3.30 -0.37
N SER A 222 -8.46 -3.47 -0.27
CA SER A 222 -9.40 -2.35 -0.25
C SER A 222 -9.21 -1.47 1.00
N ARG A 223 -9.51 -0.18 0.86
CA ARG A 223 -9.37 0.79 1.95
C ARG A 223 -10.43 0.63 3.02
N PHE A 224 -11.61 0.18 2.61
CA PHE A 224 -12.79 0.16 3.43
C PHE A 224 -13.18 -1.25 3.83
N GLU A 225 -13.80 -1.34 5.00
CA GLU A 225 -14.48 -2.52 5.50
C GLU A 225 -15.77 -2.13 6.21
N ILE A 226 -16.74 -3.03 6.22
CA ILE A 226 -17.94 -2.92 7.02
C ILE A 226 -17.63 -3.40 8.44
N VAL A 227 -18.05 -2.62 9.43
CA VAL A 227 -18.05 -3.00 10.84
C VAL A 227 -19.44 -3.48 11.19
N ALA A 228 -19.54 -4.67 11.76
CA ALA A 228 -20.80 -5.26 12.20
C ALA A 228 -20.52 -6.12 13.44
N SER A 229 -20.38 -5.48 14.59
CA SER A 229 -19.81 -6.12 15.78
C SER A 229 -20.71 -6.08 17.00
N TYR A 230 -20.54 -7.09 17.86
CA TYR A 230 -21.18 -7.18 19.17
C TYR A 230 -20.11 -7.06 20.25
N VAL A 231 -20.16 -5.97 21.02
CA VAL A 231 -19.12 -5.60 21.98
C VAL A 231 -19.70 -5.53 23.39
N PRO A 232 -19.48 -6.55 24.24
CA PRO A 232 -20.00 -6.60 25.60
C PRO A 232 -19.17 -5.80 26.62
N SER A 233 -18.11 -5.14 26.16
CA SER A 233 -17.02 -4.58 26.98
C SER A 233 -16.91 -3.05 26.90
N TYR A 234 -17.97 -2.36 26.47
CA TYR A 234 -18.00 -0.90 26.64
C TYR A 234 -18.11 -0.55 28.12
N LEU A 235 -17.34 0.44 28.56
CA LEU A 235 -17.41 0.96 29.92
C LEU A 235 -18.06 2.33 29.91
N THR A 236 -18.95 2.56 30.87
CA THR A 236 -19.54 3.87 31.15
C THR A 236 -19.48 4.16 32.64
N ILE A 237 -19.53 5.44 33.01
CA ILE A 237 -19.64 5.88 34.40
C ILE A 237 -21.02 6.51 34.58
N ALA A 238 -21.88 5.82 35.31
CA ALA A 238 -23.23 6.27 35.64
C ALA A 238 -23.47 6.08 37.14
N ASP A 239 -24.06 7.08 37.80
CA ASP A 239 -24.33 7.08 39.25
C ASP A 239 -23.08 6.75 40.09
N GLU A 240 -21.95 7.38 39.73
CA GLU A 240 -20.63 7.18 40.36
C GLU A 240 -20.09 5.73 40.29
N LYS A 241 -20.70 4.87 39.48
CA LYS A 241 -20.28 3.47 39.30
C LYS A 241 -19.87 3.21 37.86
N ALA A 242 -18.75 2.52 37.68
CA ALA A 242 -18.36 1.98 36.39
C ALA A 242 -19.24 0.77 36.06
N ARG A 243 -19.85 0.77 34.87
CA ARG A 243 -20.69 -0.34 34.39
C ARG A 243 -20.24 -0.78 33.01
N ALA A 244 -20.28 -2.08 32.78
CA ALA A 244 -20.16 -2.63 31.43
C ALA A 244 -21.47 -2.43 30.67
N VAL A 245 -21.39 -2.13 29.38
CA VAL A 245 -22.52 -1.95 28.47
C VAL A 245 -22.25 -2.80 27.24
N THR A 246 -23.28 -3.52 26.81
CA THR A 246 -23.22 -4.26 25.56
C THR A 246 -23.75 -3.42 24.43
N VAL A 247 -22.98 -3.34 23.34
CA VAL A 247 -23.29 -2.52 22.18
C VAL A 247 -23.24 -3.37 20.91
N ALA A 248 -24.26 -3.24 20.06
CA ALA A 248 -24.20 -3.63 18.67
C ALA A 248 -23.71 -2.42 17.83
N GLU A 249 -22.69 -2.64 17.01
CA GLU A 249 -22.11 -1.62 16.15
C GLU A 249 -22.37 -1.97 14.69
N LEU A 250 -22.76 -0.96 13.90
CA LEU A 250 -22.81 -1.05 12.44
C LEU A 250 -22.14 0.19 11.85
N GLY A 251 -21.17 0.03 10.96
CA GLY A 251 -20.42 1.17 10.45
C GLY A 251 -19.41 0.84 9.37
N LEU A 252 -18.47 1.76 9.19
CA LEU A 252 -17.38 1.66 8.23
C LEU A 252 -16.04 1.79 8.95
N ARG A 253 -15.08 0.98 8.50
CA ARG A 253 -13.67 1.08 8.86
C ARG A 253 -12.88 1.53 7.64
N SER A 254 -11.98 2.48 7.83
CA SER A 254 -11.02 2.94 6.81
C SER A 254 -9.60 2.70 7.31
N TYR A 255 -8.80 1.98 6.54
CA TYR A 255 -7.38 1.80 6.84
C TYR A 255 -6.58 3.06 6.52
N LEU A 256 -5.61 3.34 7.38
CA LEU A 256 -4.66 4.44 7.23
C LEU A 256 -3.34 3.89 6.71
N TRP A 257 -3.14 4.02 5.40
CA TRP A 257 -1.98 3.47 4.70
C TRP A 257 -0.73 4.35 4.77
N GLN A 258 -0.76 5.42 5.57
CA GLN A 258 0.39 6.29 5.70
C GLN A 258 1.58 5.55 6.33
N ARG A 259 2.79 6.00 5.95
CA ARG A 259 4.02 5.44 6.46
C ARG A 259 4.14 5.69 7.97
N GLY A 260 4.50 4.65 8.72
CA GLY A 260 4.65 4.72 10.17
C GLY A 260 3.31 4.72 10.95
N TRP A 261 2.19 4.45 10.27
CA TRP A 261 0.89 4.19 10.90
C TRP A 261 0.63 2.67 10.97
N GLY A 262 -0.05 2.25 12.04
CA GLY A 262 -0.17 0.84 12.43
C GLY A 262 1.04 0.33 13.22
N GLY A 263 1.04 -0.96 13.55
CA GLY A 263 2.07 -1.60 14.37
C GLY A 263 1.77 -1.57 15.87
N ALA A 264 2.25 -2.57 16.62
CA ALA A 264 2.15 -2.64 18.08
C ALA A 264 2.66 -1.38 18.80
N VAL A 265 3.70 -0.73 18.27
CA VAL A 265 4.41 0.39 18.92
C VAL A 265 3.72 1.74 18.67
N GLY A 266 2.89 1.86 17.64
CA GLY A 266 2.27 3.13 17.20
C GLY A 266 0.78 3.28 17.51
N GLY A 267 0.13 2.22 18.01
CA GLY A 267 -1.33 2.01 17.93
C GLY A 267 -2.25 3.13 18.43
N ILE A 268 -1.75 4.01 19.30
CA ILE A 268 -2.54 5.12 19.88
C ILE A 268 -2.33 6.44 19.17
N LEU A 269 -1.11 6.81 18.77
CA LEU A 269 -0.87 8.09 18.08
C LEU A 269 -1.00 7.96 16.57
N ARG A 270 -0.78 6.75 16.04
CA ARG A 270 -0.78 6.44 14.61
C ARG A 270 -1.47 5.09 14.36
N PRO A 271 -2.80 5.01 14.51
CA PRO A 271 -3.54 3.76 14.39
C PRO A 271 -3.50 3.22 12.95
N GLY A 272 -3.61 1.91 12.79
CA GLY A 272 -3.70 1.30 11.46
C GLY A 272 -5.01 1.62 10.73
N TYR A 273 -6.05 2.04 11.46
CA TYR A 273 -7.38 2.28 10.92
C TYR A 273 -8.22 3.24 11.78
N LEU A 274 -9.25 3.78 11.15
CA LEU A 274 -10.34 4.53 11.77
C LEU A 274 -11.65 3.76 11.56
N SER A 275 -12.59 3.88 12.49
CA SER A 275 -13.95 3.40 12.26
C SER A 275 -14.99 4.40 12.73
N VAL A 276 -16.13 4.45 12.07
CA VAL A 276 -17.26 5.30 12.44
C VAL A 276 -18.56 4.58 12.14
N GLY A 277 -19.60 4.84 12.92
CA GLY A 277 -20.90 4.25 12.64
C GLY A 277 -21.93 4.49 13.74
N VAL A 278 -22.95 3.64 13.71
CA VAL A 278 -24.06 3.63 14.66
C VAL A 278 -23.78 2.60 15.75
N ALA A 279 -24.07 2.99 16.99
CA ALA A 279 -24.02 2.14 18.17
C ALA A 279 -25.42 1.99 18.75
N VAL A 280 -25.81 0.75 19.07
CA VAL A 280 -27.11 0.41 19.67
C VAL A 280 -26.87 -0.36 20.96
N ALA A 281 -27.52 0.07 22.04
CA ALA A 281 -27.49 -0.58 23.34
C ALA A 281 -28.90 -0.81 23.88
N GLY A 282 -29.10 -1.81 24.74
CA GLY A 282 -30.40 -2.11 25.34
C GLY A 282 -30.80 -1.09 26.40
N ASP A 283 -31.98 -1.24 26.99
CA ASP A 283 -32.46 -0.38 28.09
C ASP A 283 -31.65 -0.54 29.39
N ARG A 284 -31.04 -1.71 29.60
CA ARG A 284 -30.23 -2.03 30.78
C ARG A 284 -28.74 -2.09 30.46
N ASP A 285 -27.94 -1.56 31.38
CA ASP A 285 -26.49 -1.73 31.36
C ASP A 285 -26.13 -3.15 31.86
N GLY A 286 -25.11 -3.74 31.25
CA GLY A 286 -24.60 -5.05 31.61
C GLY A 286 -23.78 -5.68 30.48
N ALA A 287 -22.79 -6.49 30.86
CA ALA A 287 -22.10 -7.35 29.92
C ALA A 287 -23.04 -8.46 29.42
N PHE A 288 -23.00 -8.75 28.12
CA PHE A 288 -23.83 -9.75 27.44
C PHE A 288 -25.35 -9.52 27.47
N VAL A 289 -25.81 -8.34 27.92
CA VAL A 289 -27.22 -7.96 27.80
C VAL A 289 -27.52 -7.65 26.35
N SER A 290 -28.59 -8.24 25.79
CA SER A 290 -28.93 -8.01 24.39
C SER A 290 -29.15 -6.50 24.12
N PRO A 291 -28.45 -5.92 23.12
CA PRO A 291 -28.56 -4.50 22.78
C PRO A 291 -29.92 -4.14 22.16
N LEU A 292 -30.72 -5.14 21.78
CA LEU A 292 -32.05 -4.98 21.21
C LEU A 292 -33.17 -5.23 22.23
N ARG A 293 -32.83 -5.45 23.51
CA ARG A 293 -33.81 -5.70 24.56
C ARG A 293 -34.38 -4.38 25.09
N GLY A 294 -35.72 -4.33 25.21
CA GLY A 294 -36.43 -3.18 25.75
C GLY A 294 -36.38 -1.96 24.83
N LYS A 295 -36.35 -0.76 25.43
CA LYS A 295 -36.19 0.49 24.68
C LYS A 295 -34.72 0.69 24.32
N ALA A 296 -34.37 0.33 23.08
CA ALA A 296 -33.01 0.49 22.57
C ALA A 296 -32.55 1.96 22.61
N ARG A 297 -31.33 2.17 23.10
CA ARG A 297 -30.58 3.42 23.06
C ARG A 297 -29.71 3.43 21.82
N VAL A 298 -29.80 4.47 21.02
CA VAL A 298 -29.11 4.57 19.73
C VAL A 298 -28.21 5.80 19.73
N GLY A 299 -27.04 5.70 19.13
CA GLY A 299 -26.18 6.84 18.86
C GLY A 299 -25.03 6.49 17.94
N GLY A 300 -23.91 7.19 18.09
CA GLY A 300 -22.77 7.07 17.19
C GLY A 300 -21.52 6.58 17.91
N PHE A 301 -20.63 5.92 17.18
CA PHE A 301 -19.28 5.60 17.64
C PHE A 301 -18.21 6.10 16.68
N ILE A 302 -17.04 6.38 17.25
CA ILE A 302 -15.80 6.65 16.54
C ILE A 302 -14.73 5.75 17.15
N GLY A 303 -14.02 5.02 16.29
CA GLY A 303 -12.88 4.19 16.63
C GLY A 303 -11.58 4.75 16.05
N TRP A 304 -10.55 4.76 16.89
CA TRP A 304 -9.18 5.17 16.59
C TRP A 304 -8.26 3.99 16.91
N GLY A 305 -7.94 3.19 15.89
CA GLY A 305 -7.36 1.87 16.09
C GLY A 305 -8.27 1.00 16.96
N GLU A 306 -7.70 0.35 17.97
CA GLU A 306 -8.44 -0.52 18.89
C GLU A 306 -9.27 0.24 19.93
N THR A 307 -9.10 1.56 20.05
CA THR A 307 -9.87 2.36 21.01
C THR A 307 -11.15 2.85 20.36
N LYS A 308 -12.29 2.70 21.02
CA LYS A 308 -13.56 3.27 20.55
C LYS A 308 -14.23 4.11 21.63
N VAL A 309 -14.89 5.15 21.17
CA VAL A 309 -15.75 6.01 21.98
C VAL A 309 -17.12 6.04 21.32
N ALA A 310 -18.18 5.83 22.10
CA ALA A 310 -19.55 5.92 21.62
C ALA A 310 -20.37 6.86 22.51
N VAL A 311 -21.31 7.58 21.89
CA VAL A 311 -22.31 8.39 22.58
C VAL A 311 -23.66 7.82 22.18
N ILE A 312 -24.38 7.26 23.15
CA ILE A 312 -25.72 6.72 22.95
C ILE A 312 -26.76 7.64 23.59
N GLY A 313 -27.83 7.90 22.83
CA GLY A 313 -28.98 8.71 23.24
C GLY A 313 -30.17 7.86 23.71
N GLY A 314 -31.17 8.55 24.28
CA GLY A 314 -32.36 7.97 24.90
C GLY A 314 -32.73 8.75 26.16
N ASP A 315 -33.59 8.17 26.99
CA ASP A 315 -33.97 8.74 28.30
C ASP A 315 -32.74 8.97 29.20
N GLU A 316 -31.69 8.16 29.01
CA GLU A 316 -30.40 8.29 29.69
C GLU A 316 -29.24 8.33 28.69
N ARG A 317 -28.66 9.52 28.48
CA ARG A 317 -27.45 9.66 27.66
C ARG A 317 -26.25 9.02 28.35
N ARG A 318 -25.44 8.29 27.59
CA ARG A 318 -24.19 7.67 28.09
C ARG A 318 -23.04 7.94 27.14
N LEU A 319 -21.87 8.23 27.73
CA LEU A 319 -20.57 8.17 27.06
C LEU A 319 -19.97 6.80 27.37
N LEU A 320 -19.59 6.08 26.32
CA LEU A 320 -19.03 4.74 26.40
C LEU A 320 -17.61 4.76 25.84
N ILE A 321 -16.69 4.05 26.49
CA ILE A 321 -15.31 3.88 26.03
C ILE A 321 -14.95 2.40 26.08
N THR A 322 -14.22 1.91 25.08
CA THR A 322 -13.68 0.54 25.07
C THR A 322 -12.33 0.47 24.38
N ARG A 323 -11.52 -0.51 24.80
CA ARG A 323 -10.45 -1.08 23.98
C ARG A 323 -10.98 -2.40 23.46
N GLN A 324 -11.15 -2.50 22.16
CA GLN A 324 -11.89 -3.55 21.46
C GLN A 324 -11.49 -4.96 21.91
N MET A 325 -12.30 -5.57 22.79
CA MET A 325 -12.33 -7.01 23.02
C MET A 325 -13.69 -7.52 22.54
N GLN A 326 -13.74 -8.22 21.40
CA GLN A 326 -14.95 -8.93 20.98
C GLN A 326 -14.89 -10.39 21.50
N LEU A 327 -16.05 -11.02 21.67
CA LEU A 327 -16.17 -12.34 22.31
C LEU A 327 -16.76 -13.43 21.40
N LEU A 328 -17.14 -13.08 20.17
CA LEU A 328 -17.61 -14.04 19.18
C LEU A 328 -16.44 -14.87 18.65
N PRO A 329 -16.67 -16.15 18.26
CA PRO A 329 -15.61 -16.99 17.70
C PRO A 329 -14.98 -16.30 16.49
N TRP A 330 -13.69 -16.09 16.59
CA TRP A 330 -12.85 -15.48 15.57
C TRP A 330 -12.51 -16.52 14.52
N VAL A 331 -12.57 -16.14 13.24
CA VAL A 331 -12.15 -17.03 12.16
C VAL A 331 -10.72 -16.68 11.70
N PHE A 332 -10.25 -15.46 11.99
CA PHE A 332 -8.93 -14.94 11.65
C PHE A 332 -8.47 -13.90 12.70
#